data_AF-A0A956BKY6-F1
#
_entry.id   AF-A0A956BKY6-F1
#
_cell.length_a   1.000
_cell.length_b   1.000
_cell.length_c   1.000
_cell.angle_alpha   90.00
_cell.angle_beta   90.00
_cell.angle_gamma   90.00
#
_symmetry.space_group_name_H-M   'P 1'
#
loop_
_entity.id
_entity.type
_entity.pdbx_description
1 polymer ?
#
loop_
_entity_poly.entity_id
_entity_poly.type
_entity_poly.pdbx_seq_one_letter_code
_entity_poly.pdbx_strand_id
1 'polypeptide(L)'
;MIALFFTLLALVTPAHAADVDCSNPRKATDSLFVWTRPGSFDPAKASACMDLPPGANGSRLAVQLKQVLDARGLWVPVPSIPNDPAYRNADGEAVVMPMEREFPALVVEQAPDGRWVYARSTMDAVPELYAATFSPLSQWFQSALPPIFYTRLLGIYLWQVLYGAVLVALALVVGTGARMVLKTQVLRLVKRMGLTLDHNDYARTNRPIVLLTIGGVLYWGLADLQLGIHLSGFLRHLLTVFM
;
A
#
# COMPACT_ATOMS: atom_id res chain seq x y z
N MET A 1 24.19 45.52 -12.30
CA MET A 1 22.93 44.97 -11.74
C MET A 1 22.69 43.54 -12.25
N ILE A 2 23.66 42.62 -12.12
CA ILE A 2 23.56 41.18 -12.50
C ILE A 2 24.34 40.29 -11.48
N ALA A 3 24.94 40.87 -10.43
CA ALA A 3 25.85 40.15 -9.53
C ALA A 3 25.23 39.79 -8.16
N LEU A 4 23.90 39.80 -8.03
CA LEU A 4 23.21 39.65 -6.74
C LEU A 4 22.15 38.54 -6.71
N PHE A 5 22.29 37.51 -7.56
CA PHE A 5 21.35 36.39 -7.64
C PHE A 5 22.00 35.01 -7.44
N PHE A 6 23.27 34.95 -7.03
CA PHE A 6 24.02 33.68 -6.92
C PHE A 6 24.62 33.36 -5.55
N THR A 7 24.24 34.11 -4.50
CA THR A 7 24.79 33.97 -3.14
C THR A 7 23.71 33.67 -2.10
N LEU A 8 22.76 32.79 -2.43
CA LEU A 8 21.82 32.22 -1.46
C LEU A 8 21.68 30.70 -1.61
N LEU A 9 22.79 30.00 -1.89
CA LEU A 9 22.83 28.54 -2.01
C LEU A 9 23.91 27.91 -1.10
N ALA A 10 24.03 28.40 0.14
CA ALA A 10 24.94 27.80 1.10
C ALA A 10 24.40 27.99 2.51
N LEU A 11 23.50 27.10 2.93
CA LEU A 11 23.28 26.63 4.31
C LEU A 11 22.18 25.55 4.29
N VAL A 12 22.32 24.54 3.43
CA VAL A 12 21.69 23.24 3.72
C VAL A 12 22.67 22.54 4.65
N THR A 13 22.50 22.74 5.95
CA THR A 13 23.18 21.86 6.92
C THR A 13 22.69 20.44 6.63
N PRO A 14 23.58 19.45 6.43
CA PRO A 14 23.13 18.07 6.45
C PRO A 14 22.44 17.86 7.80
N ALA A 15 21.16 17.49 7.77
CA ALA A 15 20.48 17.07 8.99
C ALA A 15 21.36 15.99 9.61
N HIS A 16 21.87 16.24 10.82
CA HIS A 16 22.57 15.22 11.59
C HIS A 16 21.73 13.95 11.53
N ALA A 17 22.36 12.83 11.16
CA ALA A 17 21.71 11.54 11.12
C ALA A 17 21.28 11.20 12.55
N ALA A 18 20.05 11.57 12.92
CA ALA A 18 19.49 11.21 14.21
C ALA A 18 19.52 9.67 14.31
N ASP A 19 20.06 9.17 15.42
CA ASP A 19 20.01 7.75 15.75
C ASP A 19 18.56 7.32 15.99
N VAL A 20 18.28 6.04 15.77
CA VAL A 20 16.93 5.50 15.97
C VAL A 20 16.66 5.37 17.46
N ASP A 21 15.55 5.95 17.92
CA ASP A 21 15.16 5.95 19.31
C ASP A 21 13.99 4.99 19.56
N CYS A 22 14.26 3.92 20.31
CA CYS A 22 13.28 2.91 20.71
C CYS A 22 12.94 2.99 22.21
N SER A 23 13.11 4.15 22.87
CA SER A 23 12.97 4.30 24.32
C SER A 23 11.54 4.29 24.85
N ASN A 24 10.54 4.56 24.01
CA ASN A 24 9.13 4.58 24.38
C ASN A 24 8.26 4.15 23.17
N PRO A 25 6.99 3.73 23.39
CA PRO A 25 6.20 3.11 22.33
C PRO A 25 5.93 4.07 21.17
N ARG A 26 5.77 5.38 21.46
CA ARG A 26 5.58 6.40 20.42
C ARG A 26 6.78 6.50 19.51
N LYS A 27 8.00 6.63 20.05
CA LYS A 27 9.22 6.77 19.24
C LYS A 27 9.54 5.50 18.47
N ALA A 28 9.35 4.33 19.08
CA ALA A 28 9.48 3.05 18.40
C ALA A 28 8.54 2.95 17.19
N THR A 29 7.28 3.34 17.37
CA THR A 29 6.30 3.35 16.27
C THR A 29 6.62 4.40 15.20
N ASP A 30 7.04 5.60 15.61
CA ASP A 30 7.38 6.69 14.69
C ASP A 30 8.58 6.34 13.79
N SER A 31 9.52 5.52 14.29
CA SER A 31 10.72 5.11 13.56
C SER A 31 10.41 4.52 12.18
N LEU A 32 9.37 3.68 12.06
CA LEU A 32 8.93 3.11 10.79
C LEU A 32 8.55 4.22 9.79
N PHE A 33 7.76 5.19 10.22
CA PHE A 33 7.24 6.25 9.37
C PHE A 33 8.33 7.25 9.00
N VAL A 34 9.15 7.66 9.96
CA VAL A 34 10.25 8.60 9.72
C VAL A 34 11.21 8.06 8.67
N TRP A 35 11.63 6.80 8.77
CA TRP A 35 12.67 6.22 7.91
C TRP A 35 12.13 5.57 6.62
N THR A 36 10.81 5.57 6.40
CA THR A 36 10.20 5.16 5.13
C THR A 36 9.65 6.33 4.30
N ARG A 37 9.74 7.56 4.82
CA ARG A 37 9.30 8.77 4.11
C ARG A 37 10.27 9.16 2.97
N PRO A 38 9.75 9.83 1.92
CA PRO A 38 10.61 10.46 0.91
C PRO A 38 11.57 11.47 1.55
N GLY A 39 12.85 11.43 1.18
CA GLY A 39 13.90 12.31 1.70
C GLY A 39 14.65 11.77 2.93
N SER A 40 14.06 10.84 3.67
CA SER A 40 14.66 10.16 4.83
C SER A 40 14.59 8.64 4.71
N PHE A 41 14.51 8.11 3.49
CA PHE A 41 14.34 6.69 3.24
C PHE A 41 15.61 5.90 3.61
N ASP A 42 15.53 5.15 4.71
CA ASP A 42 16.57 4.27 5.21
C ASP A 42 15.92 3.01 5.81
N PRO A 43 15.76 1.93 5.01
CA PRO A 43 15.13 0.69 5.46
C PRO A 43 15.84 0.01 6.64
N ALA A 44 17.14 0.21 6.81
CA ALA A 44 17.86 -0.36 7.94
C ALA A 44 17.41 0.32 9.24
N LYS A 45 17.34 1.66 9.24
CA LYS A 45 16.82 2.43 10.36
C LYS A 45 15.33 2.21 10.61
N ALA A 46 14.53 2.05 9.56
CA ALA A 46 13.11 1.72 9.69
C ALA A 46 12.87 0.40 10.42
N SER A 47 13.82 -0.53 10.34
CA SER A 47 13.74 -1.84 11.01
C SER A 47 14.36 -1.90 12.41
N ALA A 48 14.97 -0.83 12.90
CA ALA A 48 15.79 -0.88 14.11
C ALA A 48 14.98 -1.06 15.41
N CYS A 49 13.71 -0.61 15.44
CA CYS A 49 12.78 -0.87 16.54
C CYS A 49 11.84 -2.05 16.22
N MET A 50 12.31 -3.08 15.54
CA MET A 50 11.53 -4.30 15.26
C MET A 50 12.19 -5.49 15.95
N ASP A 51 11.39 -6.30 16.64
CA ASP A 51 11.85 -7.65 16.98
C ASP A 51 11.77 -8.46 15.68
N LEU A 52 12.89 -8.92 15.10
CA LEU A 52 12.95 -9.52 13.75
C LEU A 52 13.16 -11.05 13.77
N PRO A 53 12.41 -11.85 12.99
CA PRO A 53 12.49 -13.30 13.13
C PRO A 53 13.91 -13.77 12.78
N PRO A 54 14.40 -14.88 13.34
CA PRO A 54 15.74 -15.38 13.03
C PRO A 54 15.96 -15.52 11.52
N GLY A 55 17.00 -14.86 11.00
CA GLY A 55 17.33 -14.88 9.56
C GLY A 55 16.44 -14.00 8.66
N ALA A 56 15.48 -13.25 9.22
CA ALA A 56 14.65 -12.34 8.45
C ALA A 56 15.42 -11.10 7.98
N ASN A 57 15.05 -10.59 6.81
CA ASN A 57 15.55 -9.31 6.31
C ASN A 57 14.69 -8.17 6.87
N GLY A 58 15.17 -7.52 7.95
CA GLY A 58 14.43 -6.45 8.63
C GLY A 58 14.08 -5.27 7.74
N SER A 59 15.01 -4.83 6.90
CA SER A 59 14.77 -3.75 5.94
C SER A 59 13.61 -4.06 5.00
N ARG A 60 13.53 -5.30 4.51
CA ARG A 60 12.42 -5.76 3.68
C ARG A 60 11.11 -5.76 4.47
N LEU A 61 11.10 -6.33 5.67
CA LEU A 61 9.88 -6.41 6.49
C LEU A 61 9.35 -5.01 6.85
N ALA A 62 10.23 -4.07 7.17
CA ALA A 62 9.83 -2.69 7.47
C ALA A 62 9.16 -2.01 6.27
N VAL A 63 9.77 -2.13 5.08
CA VAL A 63 9.19 -1.59 3.85
C VAL A 63 7.86 -2.26 3.52
N GLN A 64 7.76 -3.59 3.65
CA GLN A 64 6.53 -4.34 3.38
C GLN A 64 5.41 -3.97 4.36
N LEU A 65 5.70 -3.85 5.66
CA LEU A 65 4.73 -3.40 6.65
C LEU A 65 4.20 -2.01 6.30
N LYS A 66 5.09 -1.08 5.96
CA LYS A 66 4.70 0.27 5.52
C LYS A 66 3.80 0.23 4.27
N GLN A 67 4.16 -0.57 3.28
CA GLN A 67 3.37 -0.73 2.04
C GLN A 67 1.98 -1.31 2.32
N VAL A 68 1.87 -2.29 3.22
CA VAL A 68 0.58 -2.86 3.64
C VAL A 68 -0.30 -1.79 4.29
N LEU A 69 0.27 -1.00 5.22
CA LEU A 69 -0.45 0.08 5.88
C LEU A 69 -0.94 1.12 4.86
N ASP A 70 -0.08 1.52 3.92
CA ASP A 70 -0.40 2.52 2.89
C ASP A 70 -1.48 2.02 1.91
N ALA A 71 -1.34 0.80 1.39
CA ALA A 71 -2.27 0.23 0.42
C ALA A 71 -3.66 -0.03 1.02
N ARG A 72 -3.73 -0.36 2.31
CA ARG A 72 -5.00 -0.54 3.03
C ARG A 72 -5.59 0.78 3.55
N GLY A 73 -4.87 1.90 3.40
CA GLY A 73 -5.30 3.21 3.91
C GLY A 73 -5.34 3.28 5.44
N LEU A 74 -4.49 2.51 6.13
CA LEU A 74 -4.47 2.41 7.60
C LEU A 74 -3.57 3.50 8.19
N TRP A 75 -4.20 4.53 8.77
CA TRP A 75 -3.50 5.65 9.39
C TRP A 75 -3.19 5.38 10.87
N VAL A 76 -1.94 5.05 11.18
CA VAL A 76 -1.50 4.86 12.57
C VAL A 76 -1.49 6.21 13.29
N PRO A 77 -2.27 6.40 14.37
CA PRO A 77 -2.31 7.66 15.11
C PRO A 77 -1.11 7.78 16.04
N VAL A 78 0.10 7.91 15.50
CA VAL A 78 1.35 8.02 16.29
C VAL A 78 1.27 9.06 17.43
N PRO A 79 0.65 10.25 17.26
CA PRO A 79 0.53 11.22 18.34
C PRO A 79 -0.29 10.76 19.55
N SER A 80 -1.23 9.82 19.38
CA SER A 80 -2.03 9.28 20.49
C SER A 80 -1.34 8.14 21.23
N ILE A 81 -0.22 7.62 20.72
CA ILE A 81 0.56 6.57 21.37
C ILE A 81 1.25 7.16 22.62
N PRO A 82 1.26 6.46 23.77
CA PRO A 82 1.97 6.91 24.97
C PRO A 82 3.46 7.21 24.69
N ASN A 83 3.97 8.30 25.26
CA ASN A 83 5.39 8.64 25.21
C ASN A 83 6.14 8.25 26.49
N ASP A 84 5.46 7.62 27.45
CA ASP A 84 6.03 7.11 28.69
C ASP A 84 6.81 5.81 28.43
N PRO A 85 8.14 5.77 28.71
CA PRO A 85 8.94 4.55 28.62
C PRO A 85 8.44 3.40 29.51
N ALA A 86 7.79 3.73 30.63
CA ALA A 86 7.28 2.77 31.61
C ALA A 86 5.79 2.45 31.42
N TYR A 87 5.20 2.81 30.26
CA TYR A 87 3.80 2.58 29.97
C TYR A 87 3.38 1.13 30.23
N ARG A 88 2.19 0.97 30.82
CA ARG A 88 1.49 -0.30 31.01
C ARG A 88 0.02 -0.12 30.58
N ASN A 89 -0.55 -1.12 29.93
CA ASN A 89 -1.97 -1.14 29.57
C ASN A 89 -2.85 -1.40 30.81
N ALA A 90 -4.17 -1.50 30.60
CA ALA A 90 -5.13 -1.76 31.68
C ALA A 90 -4.88 -3.10 32.41
N ASP A 91 -4.28 -4.07 31.70
CA ASP A 91 -3.94 -5.39 32.23
C ASP A 91 -2.54 -5.44 32.87
N GLY A 92 -1.83 -4.31 32.94
CA GLY A 92 -0.51 -4.20 33.53
C GLY A 92 0.64 -4.66 32.61
N GLU A 93 0.37 -4.85 31.32
CA GLU A 93 1.33 -5.30 30.32
C GLU A 93 1.99 -4.12 29.60
N ALA A 94 3.25 -4.28 29.21
CA ALA A 94 4.01 -3.29 28.44
C ALA A 94 3.70 -3.40 26.93
N VAL A 95 2.43 -3.31 26.56
CA VAL A 95 1.93 -3.54 25.19
C VAL A 95 1.04 -2.39 24.74
N VAL A 96 1.22 -1.96 23.50
CA VAL A 96 0.37 -0.97 22.80
C VAL A 96 -0.13 -1.57 21.50
N MET A 97 -1.44 -1.48 21.27
CA MET A 97 -2.10 -1.83 20.00
C MET A 97 -2.68 -0.55 19.37
N PRO A 98 -1.92 0.18 18.54
CA PRO A 98 -2.33 1.50 18.06
C PRO A 98 -3.64 1.53 17.26
N MET A 99 -4.03 0.38 16.70
CA MET A 99 -5.22 0.22 15.87
C MET A 99 -5.93 -1.10 16.18
N GLU A 100 -6.17 -1.40 17.46
CA GLU A 100 -6.75 -2.68 17.92
C GLU A 100 -7.98 -3.14 17.13
N ARG A 101 -8.91 -2.22 16.81
CA ARG A 101 -10.14 -2.56 16.08
C ARG A 101 -9.95 -2.76 14.57
N GLU A 102 -9.07 -1.97 13.95
CA GLU A 102 -8.93 -1.93 12.49
C GLU A 102 -7.81 -2.84 11.98
N PHE A 103 -6.77 -3.01 12.78
CA PHE A 103 -5.57 -3.75 12.43
C PHE A 103 -4.88 -4.33 13.69
N PRO A 104 -5.50 -5.34 14.33
CA PRO A 104 -5.00 -5.94 15.58
C PRO A 104 -3.63 -6.59 15.45
N ALA A 105 -3.19 -6.89 14.22
CA ALA A 105 -1.86 -7.43 13.97
C ALA A 105 -0.73 -6.45 14.29
N LEU A 106 -0.99 -5.13 14.39
CA LEU A 106 0.00 -4.12 14.73
C LEU A 106 0.13 -3.96 16.24
N VAL A 107 1.18 -4.53 16.79
CA VAL A 107 1.49 -4.55 18.21
C VAL A 107 2.89 -3.99 18.42
N VAL A 108 3.02 -3.12 19.41
CA VAL A 108 4.30 -2.57 19.88
C VAL A 108 4.44 -2.93 21.35
N GLU A 109 5.54 -3.56 21.73
CA GLU A 109 5.76 -4.08 23.08
C GLU A 109 7.17 -3.76 23.58
N GLN A 110 7.36 -3.84 24.90
CA GLN A 110 8.69 -3.72 25.50
C GLN A 110 9.41 -5.08 25.43
N ALA A 111 10.52 -5.12 24.70
CA ALA A 111 11.41 -6.28 24.62
C ALA A 111 12.14 -6.54 25.94
N PRO A 112 12.70 -7.74 26.15
CA PRO A 112 13.45 -8.08 27.37
C PRO A 112 14.66 -7.19 27.65
N ASP A 113 15.22 -6.56 26.63
CA ASP A 113 16.33 -5.59 26.73
C ASP A 113 15.87 -4.17 27.13
N GLY A 114 14.55 -3.99 27.36
CA GLY A 114 13.94 -2.74 27.79
C GLY A 114 13.53 -1.79 26.66
N ARG A 115 13.88 -2.08 25.40
CA ARG A 115 13.49 -1.26 24.24
C ARG A 115 12.04 -1.53 23.84
N TRP A 116 11.36 -0.51 23.34
CA TRP A 116 10.07 -0.66 22.69
C TRP A 116 10.26 -1.05 21.24
N VAL A 117 9.58 -2.10 20.81
CA VAL A 117 9.74 -2.67 19.47
C VAL A 117 8.38 -3.06 18.89
N TYR A 118 8.27 -3.09 17.56
CA TYR A 118 7.22 -3.87 16.92
C TYR A 118 7.36 -5.33 17.33
N ALA A 119 6.27 -5.89 17.83
CA ALA A 119 6.28 -7.23 18.42
C ALA A 119 6.66 -8.30 17.40
N ARG A 120 7.17 -9.42 17.92
CA ARG A 120 7.45 -10.64 17.16
C ARG A 120 6.28 -11.03 16.26
N SER A 121 5.09 -11.06 16.86
CA SER A 121 3.82 -11.44 16.22
C SER A 121 3.48 -10.53 15.03
N THR A 122 3.72 -9.22 15.15
CA THR A 122 3.53 -8.28 14.04
C THR A 122 4.50 -8.60 12.91
N MET A 123 5.79 -8.79 13.21
CA MET A 123 6.81 -9.03 12.18
C MET A 123 6.63 -10.39 11.48
N ASP A 124 6.21 -11.43 12.20
CA ASP A 124 5.89 -12.73 11.63
C ASP A 124 4.68 -12.69 10.68
N ALA A 125 3.72 -11.79 10.94
CA ALA A 125 2.53 -11.63 10.10
C ALA A 125 2.79 -10.82 8.80
N VAL A 126 3.86 -10.01 8.75
CA VAL A 126 4.13 -9.11 7.60
C VAL A 126 4.15 -9.84 6.25
N PRO A 127 4.83 -10.99 6.07
CA PRO A 127 4.87 -11.66 4.77
C PRO A 127 3.49 -12.10 4.26
N GLU A 128 2.66 -12.63 5.16
CA GLU A 128 1.29 -13.05 4.82
C GLU A 128 0.41 -11.83 4.52
N LEU A 129 0.49 -10.79 5.34
CA LEU A 129 -0.23 -9.54 5.12
C LEU A 129 0.14 -8.88 3.79
N TYR A 130 1.43 -8.92 3.42
CA TYR A 130 1.92 -8.42 2.14
C TYR A 130 1.35 -9.23 0.97
N ALA A 131 1.41 -10.56 1.03
CA ALA A 131 0.86 -11.44 0.00
C ALA A 131 -0.67 -11.35 -0.13
N ALA A 132 -1.38 -11.09 0.97
CA ALA A 132 -2.82 -10.85 0.97
C ALA A 132 -3.21 -9.47 0.41
N THR A 133 -2.28 -8.51 0.40
CA THR A 133 -2.53 -7.14 -0.08
C THR A 133 -2.14 -6.95 -1.54
N PHE A 134 -1.07 -7.61 -1.99
CA PHE A 134 -0.52 -7.44 -3.33
C PHE A 134 -0.52 -8.74 -4.11
N SER A 135 -0.99 -8.70 -5.36
CA SER A 135 -1.03 -9.86 -6.23
C SER A 135 0.38 -10.37 -6.56
N PRO A 136 0.56 -11.69 -6.77
CA PRO A 136 1.82 -12.24 -7.25
C PRO A 136 2.27 -11.62 -8.59
N LEU A 137 1.30 -11.18 -9.41
CA LEU A 137 1.57 -10.53 -10.69
C LEU A 137 2.28 -9.18 -10.48
N SER A 138 1.83 -8.35 -9.53
CA SER A 138 2.49 -7.08 -9.21
C SER A 138 3.91 -7.30 -8.67
N GLN A 139 4.09 -8.32 -7.81
CA GLN A 139 5.41 -8.64 -7.27
C GLN A 139 6.39 -9.09 -8.35
N TRP A 140 5.94 -9.96 -9.27
CA TRP A 140 6.73 -10.37 -10.42
C TRP A 140 7.02 -9.22 -11.39
N PHE A 141 6.03 -8.35 -11.63
CA PHE A 141 6.20 -7.19 -12.49
C PHE A 141 7.28 -6.26 -11.95
N GLN A 142 7.24 -5.95 -10.66
CA GLN A 142 8.23 -5.11 -10.00
C GLN A 142 9.63 -5.73 -10.02
N SER A 143 9.75 -7.04 -9.71
CA SER A 143 11.07 -7.69 -9.69
C SER A 143 11.75 -7.78 -11.06
N ALA A 144 10.97 -7.70 -12.16
CA ALA A 144 11.48 -7.67 -13.52
C ALA A 144 11.95 -6.27 -13.97
N LEU A 145 11.66 -5.20 -13.21
CA LEU A 145 11.95 -3.83 -13.63
C LEU A 145 13.36 -3.37 -13.23
N PRO A 146 14.08 -2.66 -14.13
CA PRO A 146 15.33 -2.00 -13.79
C PRO A 146 15.18 -0.87 -12.75
N PRO A 147 16.24 -0.50 -12.01
CA PRO A 147 16.21 0.53 -10.96
C PRO A 147 15.65 1.90 -11.39
N ILE A 148 15.79 2.27 -12.66
CA ILE A 148 15.26 3.55 -13.21
C ILE A 148 13.75 3.70 -13.00
N PHE A 149 12.99 2.60 -13.00
CA PHE A 149 11.54 2.63 -12.83
C PHE A 149 11.12 2.94 -11.38
N TYR A 150 12.05 2.86 -10.43
CA TYR A 150 11.85 3.25 -9.03
C TYR A 150 12.23 4.71 -8.76
N THR A 151 12.52 5.50 -9.80
CA THR A 151 12.62 6.96 -9.65
C THR A 151 11.23 7.55 -9.45
N ARG A 152 11.14 8.56 -8.57
CA ARG A 152 9.91 9.32 -8.35
C ARG A 152 9.87 10.54 -9.27
N LEU A 153 8.74 10.76 -9.92
CA LEU A 153 8.41 11.97 -10.65
C LEU A 153 7.08 12.50 -10.10
N LEU A 154 7.05 13.76 -9.65
CA LEU A 154 5.86 14.39 -9.06
C LEU A 154 5.23 13.58 -7.91
N GLY A 155 6.05 12.86 -7.13
CA GLY A 155 5.61 12.07 -5.98
C GLY A 155 5.11 10.65 -6.31
N ILE A 156 5.03 10.28 -7.59
CA ILE A 156 4.62 8.94 -8.06
C ILE A 156 5.84 8.22 -8.65
N TYR A 157 5.95 6.92 -8.44
CA TYR A 157 7.00 6.12 -9.06
C TYR A 157 6.70 5.84 -10.54
N LEU A 158 7.73 5.84 -11.38
CA LEU A 158 7.56 5.56 -12.81
C LEU A 158 6.93 4.18 -13.07
N TRP A 159 7.30 3.16 -12.28
CA TRP A 159 6.70 1.84 -12.37
C TRP A 159 5.19 1.82 -12.07
N GLN A 160 4.70 2.71 -11.20
CA GLN A 160 3.27 2.79 -10.88
C GLN A 160 2.47 3.29 -12.09
N VAL A 161 3.01 4.27 -12.81
CA VAL A 161 2.42 4.77 -14.05
C VAL A 161 2.40 3.68 -15.12
N LEU A 162 3.52 2.96 -15.28
CA LEU A 162 3.62 1.85 -16.23
C LEU A 162 2.65 0.72 -15.88
N TYR A 163 2.59 0.31 -14.62
CA TYR A 163 1.69 -0.74 -14.14
C TYR A 163 0.22 -0.32 -14.33
N GLY A 164 -0.12 0.92 -14.01
CA GLY A 164 -1.45 1.47 -14.26
C GLY A 164 -1.85 1.43 -15.73
N ALA A 165 -0.93 1.78 -16.64
CA ALA A 165 -1.17 1.69 -18.08
C ALA A 165 -1.41 0.25 -18.54
N VAL A 166 -0.60 -0.70 -18.04
CA VAL A 166 -0.78 -2.14 -18.32
C VAL A 166 -2.12 -2.64 -17.77
N LEU A 167 -2.51 -2.22 -16.57
CA LEU A 167 -3.77 -2.59 -15.94
C LEU A 167 -4.98 -2.07 -16.74
N VAL A 168 -4.92 -0.82 -17.23
CA VAL A 168 -5.96 -0.25 -18.10
C VAL A 168 -6.04 -1.02 -19.41
N ALA A 169 -4.90 -1.31 -20.05
CA ALA A 169 -4.87 -2.12 -21.27
C ALA A 169 -5.48 -3.51 -21.05
N LEU A 170 -5.12 -4.18 -19.95
CA LEU A 170 -5.69 -5.47 -19.55
C LEU A 170 -7.20 -5.37 -19.34
N ALA A 171 -7.68 -4.35 -18.63
CA ALA A 171 -9.10 -4.14 -18.40
C ALA A 171 -9.87 -3.97 -19.72
N LEU A 172 -9.32 -3.22 -20.68
CA LEU A 172 -9.91 -3.07 -22.03
C LEU A 172 -9.92 -4.37 -22.83
N VAL A 173 -8.86 -5.17 -22.73
CA VAL A 173 -8.77 -6.49 -23.39
C VAL A 173 -9.82 -7.44 -22.79
N VAL A 174 -9.91 -7.53 -21.46
CA VAL A 174 -10.91 -8.35 -20.76
C VAL A 174 -12.33 -7.88 -21.06
N GLY A 175 -12.57 -6.56 -21.07
CA GLY A 175 -13.87 -5.98 -21.43
C GLY A 175 -14.28 -6.31 -22.87
N THR A 176 -13.34 -6.24 -23.82
CA THR A 176 -13.57 -6.65 -25.22
C THR A 176 -13.82 -8.14 -25.33
N GLY A 177 -13.08 -8.97 -24.59
CA GLY A 177 -13.29 -10.41 -24.50
C GLY A 177 -14.68 -10.77 -23.94
N ALA A 178 -15.09 -10.14 -22.84
CA ALA A 178 -16.41 -10.30 -22.25
C ALA A 178 -17.52 -9.95 -23.25
N ARG A 179 -17.37 -8.85 -23.99
CA ARG A 179 -18.29 -8.46 -25.08
C ARG A 179 -18.43 -9.57 -26.12
N MET A 180 -17.31 -10.17 -26.54
CA MET A 180 -17.29 -11.24 -27.56
C MET A 180 -17.96 -12.52 -27.06
N VAL A 181 -17.68 -12.92 -25.82
CA VAL A 181 -18.30 -14.09 -25.19
C VAL A 181 -19.81 -13.89 -25.03
N LEU A 182 -20.23 -12.72 -24.52
CA LEU A 182 -21.64 -12.37 -24.36
C LEU A 182 -22.36 -12.41 -25.70
N LYS A 183 -21.74 -11.94 -26.80
CA LYS A 183 -22.36 -11.98 -28.13
C LYS A 183 -22.61 -13.42 -28.56
N THR A 184 -21.61 -14.27 -28.34
CA THR A 184 -21.67 -15.68 -28.75
C THR A 184 -22.68 -16.48 -27.93
N GLN A 185 -22.80 -16.22 -26.62
CA GLN A 185 -23.73 -16.91 -25.73
C GLN A 185 -25.18 -16.40 -25.89
N VAL A 186 -25.37 -15.08 -25.96
CA VAL A 186 -26.71 -14.49 -26.17
C VAL A 186 -27.28 -14.92 -27.52
N LEU A 187 -26.50 -14.85 -28.61
CA LEU A 187 -26.99 -15.31 -29.92
C LEU A 187 -27.33 -16.81 -29.93
N ARG A 188 -26.57 -17.65 -29.20
CA ARG A 188 -26.90 -19.08 -29.07
C ARG A 188 -28.22 -19.30 -28.32
N LEU A 189 -28.44 -18.59 -27.22
CA LEU A 189 -29.64 -18.73 -26.40
C LEU A 189 -30.89 -18.19 -27.13
N VAL A 190 -30.74 -17.07 -27.83
CA VAL A 190 -31.80 -16.39 -28.58
C VAL A 190 -32.26 -17.23 -29.77
N LYS A 191 -31.32 -17.83 -30.52
CA LYS A 191 -31.65 -18.81 -31.57
C LYS A 191 -32.40 -20.02 -31.02
N ARG A 192 -32.06 -20.48 -29.81
CA ARG A 192 -32.73 -21.60 -29.15
C ARG A 192 -34.16 -21.27 -28.71
N MET A 193 -34.43 -19.99 -28.40
CA MET A 193 -35.75 -19.50 -27.98
C MET A 193 -36.61 -18.96 -29.13
N GLY A 194 -36.11 -18.97 -30.38
CA GLY A 194 -36.87 -18.52 -31.55
C GLY A 194 -37.12 -17.01 -31.62
N LEU A 195 -36.40 -16.21 -30.83
CA LEU A 195 -36.55 -14.76 -30.78
C LEU A 195 -35.63 -14.08 -31.80
N THR A 196 -36.12 -13.03 -32.47
CA THR A 196 -35.28 -12.17 -33.32
C THR A 196 -34.86 -10.95 -32.51
N LEU A 197 -33.60 -10.92 -32.08
CA LEU A 197 -33.03 -9.73 -31.45
C LEU A 197 -32.41 -8.84 -32.52
N ASP A 198 -32.85 -7.57 -32.51
CA ASP A 198 -32.25 -6.54 -33.34
C ASP A 198 -30.83 -6.20 -32.82
N HIS A 199 -29.93 -5.86 -33.74
CA HIS A 199 -28.52 -5.58 -33.43
C HIS A 199 -28.36 -4.35 -32.51
N ASN A 200 -29.32 -3.41 -32.54
CA ASN A 200 -29.25 -2.16 -31.80
C ASN A 200 -29.58 -2.34 -30.30
N ASP A 201 -30.52 -3.22 -29.96
CA ASP A 201 -30.90 -3.51 -28.57
C ASP A 201 -29.81 -4.30 -27.83
N TYR A 202 -29.08 -5.14 -28.55
CA TYR A 202 -27.94 -5.87 -28.01
C TYR A 202 -26.80 -4.94 -27.56
N ALA A 203 -26.49 -3.90 -28.36
CA ALA A 203 -25.42 -2.96 -28.05
C ALA A 203 -25.71 -2.14 -26.79
N ARG A 204 -26.99 -1.81 -26.55
CA ARG A 204 -27.45 -1.03 -25.39
C ARG A 204 -27.31 -1.79 -24.08
N THR A 205 -27.61 -3.09 -24.09
CA THR A 205 -27.58 -3.95 -22.91
C THR A 205 -26.17 -4.42 -22.54
N ASN A 206 -25.27 -4.56 -23.52
CA ASN A 206 -23.92 -5.10 -23.28
C ASN A 206 -22.94 -4.06 -22.71
N ARG A 207 -23.16 -2.77 -23.00
CA ARG A 207 -22.28 -1.68 -22.53
C ARG A 207 -22.11 -1.62 -21.00
N PRO A 208 -23.17 -1.68 -20.16
CA PRO A 208 -23.00 -1.67 -18.71
C PRO A 208 -22.24 -2.90 -18.19
N ILE A 209 -22.46 -4.10 -18.75
CA ILE A 209 -21.76 -5.32 -18.33
C ILE A 209 -20.26 -5.22 -18.62
N VAL A 210 -19.90 -4.72 -19.81
CA VAL A 210 -18.49 -4.50 -20.19
C VAL A 210 -17.84 -3.46 -19.28
N LEU A 211 -18.54 -2.36 -18.96
CA LEU A 211 -18.04 -1.33 -18.05
C LEU A 211 -17.85 -1.87 -16.62
N LEU A 212 -18.79 -2.68 -16.11
CA LEU A 212 -18.65 -3.35 -14.81
C LEU A 212 -17.46 -4.31 -14.81
N THR A 213 -17.25 -5.05 -15.91
CA THR A 213 -16.09 -5.95 -16.04
C THR A 213 -14.78 -5.17 -16.01
N ILE A 214 -14.69 -4.08 -16.76
CA ILE A 214 -13.52 -3.18 -16.75
C ILE A 214 -13.30 -2.61 -15.34
N GLY A 215 -14.35 -2.09 -14.71
CA GLY A 215 -14.30 -1.54 -13.36
C GLY A 215 -13.83 -2.56 -12.32
N GLY A 216 -14.31 -3.81 -12.41
CA GLY A 216 -13.88 -4.90 -11.53
C GLY A 216 -12.39 -5.23 -11.67
N VAL A 217 -11.87 -5.29 -12.90
CA VAL A 217 -10.43 -5.53 -13.13
C VAL A 217 -9.59 -4.37 -12.59
N LEU A 218 -10.00 -3.13 -12.84
CA LEU A 218 -9.31 -1.94 -12.31
C LEU A 218 -9.35 -1.90 -10.78
N TYR A 219 -10.49 -2.25 -10.18
CA TYR A 219 -10.63 -2.33 -8.72
C TYR A 219 -9.69 -3.38 -8.11
N TRP A 220 -9.62 -4.56 -8.73
CA TRP A 220 -8.73 -5.63 -8.28
C TRP A 220 -7.25 -5.22 -8.32
N GLY A 221 -6.80 -4.51 -9.37
CA GLY A 221 -5.42 -4.04 -9.50
C GLY A 221 -5.09 -2.74 -8.75
N LEU A 222 -6.05 -2.16 -8.02
CA LEU A 222 -5.88 -0.88 -7.33
C LEU A 222 -4.87 -0.96 -6.18
N ALA A 223 -4.92 -2.05 -5.40
CA ALA A 223 -3.98 -2.29 -4.31
C ALA A 223 -2.55 -2.47 -4.84
N ASP A 224 -2.41 -3.14 -5.99
CA ASP A 224 -1.12 -3.41 -6.63
C ASP A 224 -0.36 -2.16 -7.08
N LEU A 225 -1.07 -1.05 -7.31
CA LEU A 225 -0.46 0.24 -7.60
C LEU A 225 0.32 0.81 -6.40
N GLN A 226 0.15 0.27 -5.19
CA GLN A 226 0.81 0.74 -3.97
C GLN A 226 0.64 2.26 -3.78
N LEU A 227 -0.58 2.73 -3.96
CA LEU A 227 -0.89 4.15 -3.85
C LEU A 227 -0.61 4.64 -2.42
N GLY A 228 -0.22 5.92 -2.31
CA GLY A 228 0.01 6.53 -1.00
C GLY A 228 -1.24 6.49 -0.12
N ILE A 229 -1.03 6.47 1.19
CA ILE A 229 -2.08 6.28 2.20
C ILE A 229 -3.32 7.17 2.02
N HIS A 230 -3.14 8.42 1.60
CA HIS A 230 -4.25 9.36 1.38
C HIS A 230 -5.15 8.94 0.22
N LEU A 231 -4.56 8.43 -0.86
CA LEU A 231 -5.31 8.02 -2.04
C LEU A 231 -6.03 6.69 -1.78
N SER A 232 -5.35 5.74 -1.11
CA SER A 232 -5.94 4.48 -0.69
C SER A 232 -7.10 4.68 0.30
N GLY A 233 -6.93 5.57 1.29
CA GLY A 233 -7.98 5.91 2.26
C GLY A 233 -9.20 6.58 1.61
N PHE A 234 -8.99 7.52 0.69
CA PHE A 234 -10.07 8.15 -0.07
C PHE A 234 -10.86 7.13 -0.90
N LEU A 235 -10.17 6.22 -1.59
CA LEU A 235 -10.80 5.17 -2.41
C LEU A 235 -11.63 4.20 -1.56
N ARG A 236 -11.12 3.79 -0.40
CA ARG A 236 -11.87 2.96 0.55
C ARG A 236 -13.16 3.65 1.02
N HIS A 237 -13.07 4.92 1.39
CA HIS A 237 -14.24 5.67 1.85
C HIS A 237 -15.29 5.80 0.75
N LEU A 238 -14.87 6.08 -0.48
CA LEU A 238 -15.76 6.13 -1.64
C LEU A 238 -16.47 4.78 -1.85
N LEU A 239 -15.74 3.67 -1.83
CA LEU A 239 -16.33 2.34 -2.02
C LEU A 239 -17.32 1.95 -0.92
N THR A 240 -17.06 2.32 0.35
CA THR A 240 -18.00 2.07 1.46
C THR A 240 -19.27 2.91 1.40
N VAL A 241 -19.26 4.04 0.68
CA VAL A 241 -20.43 4.90 0.51
C VAL A 241 -21.30 4.45 -0.67
N PHE A 242 -20.72 3.76 -1.65
CA PHE A 242 -21.41 3.29 -2.86
C PHE A 242 -21.90 1.84 -2.79
N MET A 243 -21.49 1.06 -1.79
CA MET A 243 -22.04 -0.28 -1.45
C MET A 243 -23.04 -0.19 -0.31
#